data_AF-A0AAU1I489-F1
#
_entry.id   AF-A0AAU1I489-F1
#
_cell.length_a   1.000
_cell.length_b   1.000
_cell.length_c   1.000
_cell.angle_alpha   90.00
_cell.angle_beta   90.00
_cell.angle_gamma   90.00
#
_symmetry.space_group_name_H-M   'P 1'
#
loop_
_entity.id
_entity.type
_entity.pdbx_description
1 polymer ?
#
loop_
_entity_poly.entity_id
_entity_poly.type
_entity_poly.pdbx_seq_one_letter_code
_entity_poly.pdbx_strand_id
1 'polypeptide(L)'
;MAAQPGRATEGGDSGEGGEAPPAPGTAPKPAAATRSRLLPTFLALLLAPPLLAIAHHARPAPYGDHLTVHAAAHARVGHATAPEQPQPPPTPLRRRGAAIEANHPVTGAPLWRYTREGRRPLTSLHARGEAITLWDDGMVTATDGRSVRWHRPLPAAGEWLPSHGGTGVLRALGRGMLAVVTPDRVAAYRIADGDLRWVLPAREGCAFEPARAVRHAKSLLLAQPCTHAAWTSQVIAVDDLGRIAPHRRPLGNEVGEERGEPRPEHVNPEKVVARPR
;
A
#
# COMPACT_ATOMS: atom_id res chain seq x y z
N MET A 1 60.21 6.46 -13.26
CA MET A 1 59.82 5.14 -13.80
C MET A 1 58.70 5.41 -14.79
N ALA A 2 58.96 5.44 -16.11
CA ALA A 2 59.12 4.28 -17.00
C ALA A 2 57.84 3.43 -17.00
N ALA A 3 57.27 2.96 -18.10
CA ALA A 3 57.45 3.12 -19.52
C ALA A 3 56.15 2.58 -20.16
N GLN A 4 56.08 2.66 -21.48
CA GLN A 4 54.94 2.44 -22.36
C GLN A 4 54.77 0.92 -22.72
N PRO A 5 54.07 0.50 -23.81
CA PRO A 5 52.97 -0.48 -23.79
C PRO A 5 53.27 -1.77 -24.62
N GLY A 6 52.26 -2.59 -24.91
CA GLY A 6 52.26 -3.64 -25.94
C GLY A 6 50.98 -4.48 -25.87
N ARG A 7 50.43 -5.15 -26.90
CA ARG A 7 50.83 -5.48 -28.28
C ARG A 7 49.57 -6.18 -28.88
N ALA A 8 48.96 -5.68 -29.96
CA ALA A 8 48.98 -6.17 -31.36
C ALA A 8 49.01 -7.71 -31.60
N THR A 9 48.03 -8.21 -32.38
CA THR A 9 48.09 -9.15 -33.55
C THR A 9 46.63 -9.32 -34.04
N GLU A 10 46.17 -9.05 -35.28
CA GLU A 10 46.63 -9.27 -36.67
C GLU A 10 46.26 -10.65 -37.25
N GLY A 11 45.69 -10.63 -38.47
CA GLY A 11 45.36 -11.79 -39.34
C GLY A 11 43.89 -11.76 -39.81
N GLY A 12 43.50 -11.61 -41.07
CA GLY A 12 44.23 -11.67 -42.34
C GLY A 12 43.60 -12.72 -43.28
N ASP A 13 43.38 -12.32 -44.54
CA ASP A 13 43.13 -13.11 -45.78
C ASP A 13 41.69 -13.55 -46.14
N SER A 14 41.02 -13.02 -47.19
CA SER A 14 41.23 -13.00 -48.68
C SER A 14 40.84 -14.32 -49.36
N GLY A 15 39.76 -14.36 -50.16
CA GLY A 15 39.80 -14.47 -51.64
C GLY A 15 39.18 -15.83 -52.06
N GLU A 16 38.63 -16.11 -53.23
CA GLU A 16 38.46 -15.42 -54.52
C GLU A 16 37.61 -16.34 -55.44
N GLY A 17 36.98 -15.79 -56.49
CA GLY A 17 36.51 -16.44 -57.75
C GLY A 17 35.39 -17.50 -57.68
N GLY A 18 34.32 -17.53 -58.50
CA GLY A 18 34.11 -17.08 -59.88
C GLY A 18 34.05 -18.30 -60.82
N GLU A 19 32.88 -18.64 -61.38
CA GLU A 19 32.66 -19.18 -62.76
C GLU A 19 31.16 -19.57 -62.95
N ALA A 20 30.58 -19.29 -64.13
CA ALA A 20 29.26 -19.73 -64.63
C ALA A 20 29.38 -20.06 -66.13
N PRO A 21 28.33 -20.51 -66.87
CA PRO A 21 27.43 -21.68 -66.76
C PRO A 21 27.58 -22.63 -68.00
N PRO A 22 26.68 -23.62 -68.24
CA PRO A 22 25.62 -23.41 -69.25
C PRO A 22 24.26 -24.13 -68.97
N ALA A 23 23.21 -23.71 -69.71
CA ALA A 23 21.80 -24.19 -69.70
C ALA A 23 21.55 -25.32 -70.75
N PRO A 24 20.30 -25.76 -71.09
CA PRO A 24 18.98 -25.68 -70.44
C PRO A 24 18.26 -27.06 -70.34
N GLY A 25 17.18 -27.18 -69.56
CA GLY A 25 16.35 -28.39 -69.55
C GLY A 25 15.07 -28.30 -68.72
N THR A 26 13.96 -28.02 -69.41
CA THR A 26 12.58 -28.51 -69.20
C THR A 26 11.98 -28.63 -67.79
N ALA A 27 10.87 -27.90 -67.59
CA ALA A 27 9.95 -27.95 -66.46
C ALA A 27 9.37 -29.37 -66.19
N PRO A 28 8.88 -29.64 -64.96
CA PRO A 28 7.48 -29.30 -64.68
C PRO A 28 7.28 -28.55 -63.35
N LYS A 29 6.19 -27.80 -63.33
CA LYS A 29 5.69 -26.93 -62.27
C LYS A 29 4.98 -27.79 -61.20
N PRO A 30 5.46 -27.90 -59.95
CA PRO A 30 4.62 -28.38 -58.86
C PRO A 30 3.80 -27.22 -58.28
N ALA A 31 2.52 -27.50 -58.08
CA ALA A 31 1.50 -26.60 -57.60
C ALA A 31 1.90 -25.85 -56.32
N ALA A 32 1.40 -24.62 -56.23
CA ALA A 32 1.42 -23.79 -55.04
C ALA A 32 0.79 -24.56 -53.86
N ALA A 33 1.63 -25.09 -52.97
CA ALA A 33 1.22 -25.40 -51.62
C ALA A 33 1.28 -24.08 -50.84
N THR A 34 0.18 -23.33 -50.86
CA THR A 34 -0.08 -22.25 -49.90
C THR A 34 -0.18 -22.89 -48.52
N ARG A 35 0.97 -23.19 -47.92
CA ARG A 35 1.06 -23.62 -46.52
C ARG A 35 0.43 -22.51 -45.70
N SER A 36 -0.70 -22.83 -45.08
CA SER A 36 -1.44 -21.99 -44.17
C SER A 36 -0.50 -21.41 -43.10
N ARG A 37 0.06 -20.23 -43.37
CA ARG A 37 0.78 -19.39 -42.41
C ARG A 37 -0.18 -18.65 -41.47
N LEU A 38 -1.47 -19.01 -41.49
CA LEU A 38 -2.50 -18.42 -40.64
C LEU A 38 -2.76 -19.25 -39.38
N LEU A 39 -2.43 -20.55 -39.38
CA LEU A 39 -2.58 -21.40 -38.20
C LEU A 39 -1.70 -20.99 -37.01
N PRO A 40 -0.39 -20.70 -37.17
CA PRO A 40 0.45 -20.33 -36.02
C PRO A 40 0.13 -18.94 -35.47
N THR A 41 -0.32 -18.01 -36.32
CA THR A 41 -0.71 -16.64 -35.91
C THR A 41 -2.04 -16.64 -35.15
N PHE A 42 -3.03 -17.42 -35.59
CA PHE A 42 -4.28 -17.58 -34.84
C PHE A 42 -4.06 -18.27 -33.49
N LEU A 43 -3.20 -19.30 -33.44
CA LEU A 43 -2.88 -19.99 -32.19
C LEU A 43 -2.11 -19.09 -31.21
N ALA A 44 -1.17 -18.27 -31.70
CA ALA A 44 -0.48 -17.27 -30.88
C ALA A 44 -1.42 -16.17 -30.37
N LEU A 45 -2.38 -15.71 -31.19
CA LEU A 45 -3.39 -14.73 -30.75
C LEU A 45 -4.40 -15.31 -29.74
N LEU A 46 -4.71 -16.60 -29.82
CA LEU A 46 -5.61 -17.30 -28.89
C LEU A 46 -4.92 -17.61 -27.55
N LEU A 47 -3.61 -17.89 -27.56
CA LEU A 47 -2.84 -18.21 -26.34
C LEU A 47 -2.24 -16.98 -25.65
N ALA A 48 -2.04 -15.86 -26.36
CA ALA A 48 -1.54 -14.62 -25.76
C ALA A 48 -2.42 -14.06 -24.62
N PRO A 49 -3.76 -13.97 -24.74
CA PRO A 49 -4.60 -13.42 -23.68
C PRO A 49 -4.58 -14.23 -22.36
N PRO A 50 -4.69 -15.57 -22.32
CA PRO A 50 -4.59 -16.30 -21.06
C PRO A 50 -3.17 -16.22 -20.47
N LEU A 51 -2.12 -16.21 -21.29
CA LEU A 51 -0.74 -16.05 -20.80
C LEU A 51 -0.48 -14.65 -20.23
N LEU A 52 -1.05 -13.60 -20.82
CA LEU A 52 -0.99 -12.23 -20.30
C LEU A 52 -1.79 -12.07 -19.00
N ALA A 53 -2.93 -12.76 -18.86
CA ALA A 53 -3.70 -12.80 -17.62
C ALA A 53 -2.91 -13.50 -16.49
N ILE A 54 -2.25 -14.63 -16.80
CA ILE A 54 -1.37 -15.33 -15.85
C ILE A 54 -0.18 -14.46 -15.46
N ALA A 55 0.45 -13.75 -16.41
CA ALA A 55 1.57 -12.85 -16.14
C ALA A 55 1.16 -11.62 -15.30
N HIS A 56 -0.06 -11.12 -15.45
CA HIS A 56 -0.58 -10.05 -14.59
C HIS A 56 -0.87 -10.53 -13.17
N HIS A 57 -1.26 -11.79 -12.97
CA HIS A 57 -1.40 -12.40 -11.65
C HIS A 57 -0.06 -12.79 -11.00
N ALA A 58 1.01 -12.91 -11.80
CA ALA A 58 2.35 -13.24 -11.32
C ALA A 58 3.21 -12.00 -10.96
N ARG A 59 2.69 -10.77 -11.13
CA ARG A 59 3.43 -9.59 -10.65
C ARG A 59 3.53 -9.66 -9.13
N PRO A 60 4.75 -9.58 -8.56
CA PRO A 60 4.93 -9.42 -7.12
C PRO A 60 4.07 -8.25 -6.65
N ALA A 61 3.34 -8.44 -5.54
CA ALA A 61 2.64 -7.32 -4.92
C ALA A 61 3.66 -6.19 -4.67
N PRO A 62 3.33 -4.93 -4.98
CA PRO A 62 4.31 -3.83 -5.01
C PRO A 62 5.04 -3.63 -3.67
N TYR A 63 4.46 -4.09 -2.57
CA TYR A 63 5.04 -4.00 -1.22
C TYR A 63 5.32 -5.35 -0.56
N GLY A 64 5.40 -6.43 -1.36
CA GLY A 64 5.65 -7.79 -0.88
C GLY A 64 4.49 -8.37 -0.07
N ASP A 65 3.27 -7.93 -0.32
CA ASP A 65 2.07 -8.38 0.39
C ASP A 65 1.71 -9.82 0.01
N HIS A 66 1.49 -10.66 1.03
CA HIS A 66 0.90 -11.98 0.87
C HIS A 66 -0.29 -12.12 1.80
N LEU A 67 -1.47 -12.24 1.22
CA LEU A 67 -2.73 -12.43 1.93
C LEU A 67 -3.33 -13.78 1.56
N THR A 68 -3.46 -14.66 2.54
CA THR A 68 -4.11 -15.96 2.39
C THR A 68 -5.47 -15.91 3.08
N VAL A 69 -6.53 -16.21 2.32
CA VAL A 69 -7.89 -16.35 2.85
C VAL A 69 -8.22 -17.83 2.96
N HIS A 70 -8.69 -18.27 4.13
CA HIS A 70 -9.04 -19.66 4.37
C HIS A 70 -10.53 -19.89 4.07
N ALA A 71 -10.83 -20.91 3.26
CA ALA A 71 -12.18 -21.20 2.74
C ALA A 71 -13.27 -21.39 3.82
N ALA A 72 -12.89 -21.78 5.05
CA ALA A 72 -13.81 -21.89 6.18
C ALA A 72 -14.48 -20.55 6.56
N ALA A 73 -13.95 -19.41 6.09
CA ALA A 73 -14.53 -18.08 6.28
C ALA A 73 -15.83 -17.83 5.48
N HIS A 74 -16.13 -18.64 4.46
CA HIS A 74 -17.26 -18.40 3.54
C HIS A 74 -18.40 -19.43 3.65
N ALA A 75 -18.22 -20.54 4.38
CA ALA A 75 -19.11 -21.70 4.29
C ALA A 75 -20.37 -21.68 5.19
N ARG A 76 -20.71 -20.59 5.87
CA ARG A 76 -21.93 -20.51 6.70
C ARG A 76 -22.65 -19.17 6.59
N VAL A 77 -23.28 -18.93 5.45
CA VAL A 77 -24.53 -18.16 5.39
C VAL A 77 -25.50 -18.94 4.51
N GLY A 78 -26.06 -20.01 5.09
CA GLY A 78 -27.29 -20.60 4.55
C GLY A 78 -28.42 -19.58 4.76
N HIS A 79 -29.22 -19.36 3.72
CA HIS A 79 -30.31 -18.41 3.68
C HIS A 79 -31.20 -18.46 4.92
N ALA A 80 -31.16 -17.40 5.73
CA ALA A 80 -32.20 -17.07 6.70
C ALA A 80 -32.44 -15.57 6.63
N THR A 81 -33.57 -15.20 6.04
CA THR A 81 -34.13 -13.85 6.10
C THR A 81 -34.52 -13.58 7.55
N ALA A 82 -33.63 -12.93 8.32
CA ALA A 82 -33.86 -12.56 9.70
C ALA A 82 -33.45 -11.10 9.93
N PRO A 83 -34.19 -10.36 10.79
CA PRO A 83 -34.01 -8.92 10.97
C PRO A 83 -32.67 -8.62 11.64
N GLU A 84 -32.11 -7.46 11.26
CA GLU A 84 -30.95 -6.76 11.81
C GLU A 84 -30.24 -7.47 12.97
N GLN A 85 -29.34 -8.40 12.63
CA GLN A 85 -28.52 -9.09 13.62
C GLN A 85 -27.55 -8.09 14.28
N PRO A 86 -27.32 -8.21 15.61
CA PRO A 86 -26.26 -7.49 16.30
C PRO A 86 -24.94 -7.66 15.56
N GLN A 87 -24.17 -6.58 15.39
CA GLN A 87 -22.85 -6.66 14.75
C GLN A 87 -22.04 -7.82 15.35
N PRO A 88 -21.51 -8.73 14.52
CA PRO A 88 -20.73 -9.85 15.04
C PRO A 88 -19.57 -9.31 15.87
N PRO A 89 -19.19 -9.99 16.96
CA PRO A 89 -18.08 -9.57 17.79
C PRO A 89 -16.83 -9.38 16.93
N PRO A 90 -16.00 -8.36 17.22
CA PRO A 90 -14.80 -8.10 16.43
C PRO A 90 -13.94 -9.36 16.42
N THR A 91 -13.56 -9.79 15.22
CA THR A 91 -12.69 -10.94 15.04
C THR A 91 -11.35 -10.63 15.73
N PRO A 92 -10.82 -11.48 16.62
CA PRO A 92 -9.57 -11.15 17.31
C PRO A 92 -8.38 -11.19 16.32
N LEU A 93 -7.64 -10.08 16.21
CA LEU A 93 -6.33 -10.07 15.56
C LEU A 93 -5.29 -10.68 16.47
N ARG A 94 -4.45 -11.53 15.88
CA ARG A 94 -3.27 -12.06 16.54
C ARG A 94 -2.06 -11.78 15.68
N ARG A 95 -0.99 -11.40 16.35
CA ARG A 95 0.33 -11.32 15.76
C ARG A 95 1.02 -12.65 15.99
N ARG A 96 1.54 -13.28 14.93
CA ARG A 96 2.28 -14.53 15.01
C ARG A 96 3.54 -14.44 14.14
N GLY A 97 4.68 -14.19 14.79
CA GLY A 97 5.94 -13.91 14.08
C GLY A 97 5.80 -12.72 13.14
N ALA A 98 6.08 -12.93 11.85
CA ALA A 98 5.98 -11.92 10.79
C ALA A 98 4.55 -11.71 10.24
N ALA A 99 3.52 -12.33 10.85
CA ALA A 99 2.16 -12.30 10.33
C ALA A 99 1.14 -11.63 11.27
N ILE A 100 0.11 -11.08 10.66
CA ILE A 100 -1.18 -10.79 11.29
C ILE A 100 -2.18 -11.86 10.85
N GLU A 101 -2.87 -12.45 11.81
CA GLU A 101 -3.88 -13.48 11.60
C GLU A 101 -5.20 -13.05 12.23
N ALA A 102 -6.29 -13.35 11.56
CA ALA A 102 -7.61 -13.33 12.15
C ALA A 102 -8.15 -14.74 12.26
N ASN A 103 -8.75 -15.04 13.40
CA ASN A 103 -9.30 -16.36 13.69
C ASN A 103 -10.76 -16.21 14.13
N HIS A 104 -11.58 -17.21 13.81
CA HIS A 104 -12.96 -17.26 14.21
C HIS A 104 -13.05 -17.24 15.76
N PRO A 105 -13.84 -16.33 16.36
CA PRO A 105 -13.78 -16.08 17.81
C PRO A 105 -14.22 -17.28 18.64
N VAL A 106 -15.12 -18.12 18.12
CA VAL A 106 -15.67 -19.28 18.84
C VAL A 106 -14.84 -20.54 18.63
N THR A 107 -14.42 -20.80 17.38
CA THR A 107 -13.78 -22.07 17.01
C THR A 107 -12.26 -21.99 16.96
N GLY A 108 -11.70 -20.76 16.96
CA GLY A 108 -10.28 -20.53 16.75
C GLY A 108 -9.79 -20.85 15.34
N ALA A 109 -10.66 -21.22 14.42
CA ALA A 109 -10.28 -21.56 13.04
C ALA A 109 -9.70 -20.34 12.32
N PRO A 110 -8.60 -20.49 11.55
CA PRO A 110 -8.01 -19.38 10.83
C PRO A 110 -8.97 -18.88 9.74
N LEU A 111 -9.16 -17.57 9.66
CA LEU A 111 -9.98 -16.92 8.64
C LEU A 111 -9.11 -16.36 7.54
N TRP A 112 -8.06 -15.63 7.91
CA TRP A 112 -7.08 -15.11 6.97
C TRP A 112 -5.75 -14.86 7.67
N ARG A 113 -4.68 -14.79 6.87
CA ARG A 113 -3.32 -14.49 7.30
C ARG A 113 -2.69 -13.49 6.34
N TYR A 114 -2.09 -12.43 6.88
CA TYR A 114 -1.40 -11.38 6.14
C TYR A 114 0.06 -11.27 6.57
N THR A 115 0.96 -11.31 5.60
CA THR A 115 2.41 -11.10 5.76
C THR A 115 2.93 -10.10 4.74
N ARG A 116 4.04 -9.44 5.06
CA ARG A 116 4.85 -8.66 4.11
C ARG A 116 6.26 -9.21 4.05
N GLU A 117 6.78 -9.38 2.84
CA GLU A 117 8.11 -9.97 2.59
C GLU A 117 9.21 -9.24 3.38
N GLY A 118 9.97 -9.98 4.19
CA GLY A 118 11.07 -9.44 4.99
C GLY A 118 10.66 -8.45 6.09
N ARG A 119 9.36 -8.25 6.35
CA ARG A 119 8.84 -7.29 7.32
C ARG A 119 8.14 -7.96 8.47
N ARG A 120 8.17 -7.32 9.65
CA ARG A 120 7.44 -7.78 10.84
C ARG A 120 6.43 -6.75 11.31
N PRO A 121 5.23 -7.17 11.74
CA PRO A 121 4.25 -6.26 12.32
C PRO A 121 4.69 -5.79 13.73
N LEU A 122 4.64 -4.49 13.97
CA LEU A 122 4.95 -3.87 15.26
C LEU A 122 3.73 -3.63 16.14
N THR A 123 2.59 -3.31 15.53
CA THR A 123 1.30 -3.19 16.21
C THR A 123 0.17 -3.29 15.20
N SER A 124 -1.03 -3.63 15.68
CA SER A 124 -2.23 -3.71 14.86
C SER A 124 -3.46 -3.32 15.66
N LEU A 125 -4.46 -2.73 15.00
CA LEU A 125 -5.78 -2.50 15.57
C LEU A 125 -6.87 -2.89 14.59
N HIS A 126 -8.04 -3.23 15.13
CA HIS A 126 -9.25 -3.38 14.34
C HIS A 126 -10.09 -2.11 14.38
N ALA A 127 -10.52 -1.66 13.21
CA ALA A 127 -11.45 -0.55 13.10
C ALA A 127 -12.25 -0.67 11.80
N ARG A 128 -13.58 -0.47 11.87
CA ARG A 128 -14.49 -0.51 10.72
C ARG A 128 -14.42 -1.80 9.88
N GLY A 129 -14.14 -2.95 10.52
CA GLY A 129 -13.99 -4.23 9.82
C GLY A 129 -12.63 -4.42 9.14
N GLU A 130 -11.72 -3.45 9.26
CA GLU A 130 -10.37 -3.53 8.73
C GLU A 130 -9.37 -3.86 9.84
N ALA A 131 -8.31 -4.57 9.48
CA ALA A 131 -7.10 -4.73 10.29
C ALA A 131 -6.05 -3.72 9.83
N ILE A 132 -5.79 -2.73 10.67
CA ILE A 132 -4.78 -1.71 10.42
C ILE A 132 -3.49 -2.13 11.10
N THR A 133 -2.43 -2.29 10.33
CA THR A 133 -1.14 -2.84 10.80
C THR A 133 -0.01 -1.88 10.51
N LEU A 134 0.82 -1.61 11.53
CA LEU A 134 2.10 -0.94 11.41
C LEU A 134 3.21 -1.98 11.29
N TRP A 135 4.03 -1.85 10.26
CA TRP A 135 5.20 -2.68 9.99
C TRP A 135 6.49 -2.00 10.47
N ASP A 136 7.54 -2.80 10.64
CA ASP A 136 8.86 -2.35 11.13
C ASP A 136 9.61 -1.40 10.20
N ASP A 137 9.26 -1.40 8.91
CA ASP A 137 9.74 -0.42 7.94
C ASP A 137 8.97 0.91 7.96
N GLY A 138 8.03 1.07 8.90
CA GLY A 138 7.20 2.27 9.00
C GLY A 138 6.07 2.31 7.99
N MET A 139 5.76 1.22 7.28
CA MET A 139 4.54 1.16 6.48
C MET A 139 3.32 0.92 7.37
N VAL A 140 2.24 1.67 7.14
CA VAL A 140 0.91 1.35 7.67
C VAL A 140 0.06 0.79 6.55
N THR A 141 -0.67 -0.28 6.84
CA THR A 141 -1.52 -0.99 5.89
C THR A 141 -2.90 -1.20 6.50
N ALA A 142 -3.93 -1.21 5.66
CA ALA A 142 -5.24 -1.70 6.06
C ALA A 142 -5.67 -2.86 5.16
N THR A 143 -6.11 -3.96 5.78
CA THR A 143 -6.68 -5.11 5.08
C THR A 143 -8.08 -5.40 5.59
N ASP A 144 -9.00 -5.72 4.69
CA ASP A 144 -10.34 -6.20 5.06
C ASP A 144 -10.39 -7.73 5.23
N GLY A 145 -9.22 -8.37 5.21
CA GLY A 145 -9.09 -9.82 5.26
C GLY A 145 -9.24 -10.51 3.90
N ARG A 146 -9.57 -9.77 2.84
CA ARG A 146 -9.62 -10.26 1.45
C ARG A 146 -8.67 -9.54 0.51
N SER A 147 -8.38 -8.28 0.81
CA SER A 147 -7.48 -7.43 0.05
C SER A 147 -6.80 -6.41 0.95
N VAL A 148 -5.58 -6.00 0.60
CA VAL A 148 -4.97 -4.80 1.21
C VAL A 148 -5.56 -3.57 0.52
N ARG A 149 -6.29 -2.75 1.28
CA ARG A 149 -7.07 -1.61 0.79
C ARG A 149 -6.19 -0.41 0.46
N TRP A 150 -5.21 -0.14 1.32
CA TRP A 150 -4.29 0.97 1.16
C TRP A 150 -2.99 0.77 1.95
N HIS A 151 -1.99 1.55 1.53
CA HIS A 151 -0.65 1.61 2.11
C HIS A 151 -0.29 3.08 2.38
N ARG A 152 0.33 3.35 3.53
CA ARG A 152 0.85 4.68 3.88
C ARG A 152 2.21 4.57 4.56
N PRO A 153 3.30 5.07 3.94
CA PRO A 153 4.59 5.14 4.61
C PRO A 153 4.54 6.23 5.67
N LEU A 154 5.12 5.96 6.84
CA LEU A 154 5.34 6.94 7.87
C LEU A 154 6.70 7.60 7.64
N PRO A 155 6.75 8.89 7.27
CA PRO A 155 8.02 9.53 7.02
C PRO A 155 8.81 9.59 8.33
N ALA A 156 10.14 9.44 8.24
CA ALA A 156 11.08 9.42 9.36
C ALA A 156 10.82 8.33 10.43
N ALA A 157 9.99 7.32 10.15
CA ALA A 157 9.67 6.29 11.14
C ALA A 157 10.65 5.10 11.18
N GLY A 158 11.35 4.83 10.07
CA GLY A 158 12.21 3.66 9.93
C GLY A 158 13.41 3.63 10.89
N GLU A 159 13.88 4.78 11.36
CA GLU A 159 15.04 4.85 12.26
C GLU A 159 14.67 4.57 13.73
N TRP A 160 13.52 5.06 14.20
CA TRP A 160 13.16 4.97 15.62
C TRP A 160 12.26 3.77 15.96
N LEU A 161 11.44 3.30 15.01
CA LEU A 161 10.54 2.16 15.23
C LEU A 161 11.24 0.85 15.62
N PRO A 162 12.42 0.50 15.05
CA PRO A 162 13.11 -0.73 15.44
C PRO A 162 13.50 -0.79 16.92
N SER A 163 13.85 0.35 17.52
CA SER A 163 14.28 0.45 18.92
C SER A 163 13.12 0.69 19.90
N HIS A 164 12.04 1.34 19.47
CA HIS A 164 10.92 1.71 20.35
C HIS A 164 9.69 0.81 20.19
N GLY A 165 9.59 0.07 19.08
CA GLY A 165 8.41 -0.71 18.74
C GLY A 165 7.20 0.14 18.32
N GLY A 166 6.04 -0.51 18.18
CA GLY A 166 4.81 0.11 17.68
C GLY A 166 3.81 0.53 18.77
N THR A 167 4.18 0.40 20.04
CA THR A 167 3.26 0.72 21.16
C THR A 167 2.88 2.19 21.10
N GLY A 168 1.59 2.48 21.10
CA GLY A 168 1.15 3.87 21.08
C GLY A 168 0.88 4.46 19.70
N VAL A 169 1.55 3.94 18.68
CA VAL A 169 1.63 4.59 17.37
C VAL A 169 0.29 4.65 16.68
N LEU A 170 -0.46 3.53 16.66
CA LEU A 170 -1.79 3.49 16.07
C LEU A 170 -2.87 3.77 17.12
N ARG A 171 -3.74 4.74 16.83
CA ARG A 171 -4.86 5.13 17.69
C ARG A 171 -6.11 5.40 16.87
N ALA A 172 -7.17 4.64 17.10
CA ALA A 172 -8.46 4.99 16.53
C ALA A 172 -8.94 6.33 17.11
N LEU A 173 -9.52 7.18 16.27
CA LEU A 173 -10.20 8.43 16.60
C LEU A 173 -11.71 8.31 16.29
N GLY A 174 -12.46 9.39 16.51
CA GLY A 174 -13.87 9.46 16.09
C GLY A 174 -14.05 9.41 14.58
N ARG A 175 -15.29 9.19 14.12
CA ARG A 175 -15.70 9.29 12.69
C ARG A 175 -14.86 8.46 11.70
N GLY A 176 -14.31 7.34 12.15
CA GLY A 176 -13.52 6.44 11.28
C GLY A 176 -12.16 7.01 10.90
N MET A 177 -11.57 7.80 11.79
CA MET A 177 -10.22 8.33 11.65
C MET A 177 -9.20 7.48 12.42
N LEU A 178 -7.98 7.40 11.92
CA LEU A 178 -6.82 6.79 12.54
C LEU A 178 -5.80 7.89 12.82
N ALA A 179 -5.43 8.11 14.08
CA ALA A 179 -4.21 8.81 14.43
C ALA A 179 -3.01 7.86 14.36
N VAL A 180 -1.95 8.35 13.72
CA VAL A 180 -0.61 7.81 13.78
C VAL A 180 0.27 8.79 14.55
N VAL A 181 0.74 8.36 15.71
CA VAL A 181 1.52 9.17 16.66
C VAL A 181 2.99 8.76 16.56
N THR A 182 3.84 9.68 16.14
CA THR A 182 5.30 9.55 16.14
C THR A 182 5.91 10.66 17.00
N PRO A 183 7.19 10.57 17.42
CA PRO A 183 7.84 11.62 18.20
C PRO A 183 7.67 13.02 17.60
N ASP A 184 7.80 13.15 16.28
CA ASP A 184 7.78 14.47 15.63
C ASP A 184 6.39 14.98 15.26
N ARG A 185 5.36 14.13 15.25
CA ARG A 185 4.02 14.51 14.77
C ARG A 185 2.93 13.52 15.12
N VAL A 186 1.69 14.02 15.08
CA VAL A 186 0.47 13.21 14.95
C VAL A 186 -0.09 13.44 13.56
N ALA A 187 -0.25 12.39 12.77
CA ALA A 187 -0.95 12.45 11.49
C ALA A 187 -2.27 11.68 11.58
N ALA A 188 -3.34 12.21 11.01
CA ALA A 188 -4.61 11.51 10.96
C ALA A 188 -5.02 11.14 9.56
N TYR A 189 -5.41 9.88 9.41
CA TYR A 189 -5.83 9.29 8.16
C TYR A 189 -7.28 8.82 8.25
N ARG A 190 -8.04 8.96 7.17
CA ARG A 190 -9.35 8.34 7.06
C ARG A 190 -9.16 6.84 6.88
N ILE A 191 -9.82 6.03 7.70
CA ILE A 191 -9.63 4.57 7.65
C ILE A 191 -10.09 3.97 6.32
N ALA A 192 -11.16 4.50 5.72
CA ALA A 192 -11.76 3.93 4.52
C ALA A 192 -10.82 3.85 3.29
N ASP A 193 -9.86 4.77 3.16
CA ASP A 193 -8.97 4.88 2.01
C ASP A 193 -7.52 5.31 2.35
N GLY A 194 -7.24 5.53 3.63
CA GLY A 194 -5.94 5.99 4.09
C GLY A 194 -5.66 7.44 3.75
N ASP A 195 -6.64 8.26 3.36
CA ASP A 195 -6.37 9.66 3.01
C ASP A 195 -5.91 10.47 4.22
N LEU A 196 -4.79 11.18 4.05
CA LEU A 196 -4.29 12.11 5.05
C LEU A 196 -5.26 13.28 5.19
N ARG A 197 -5.64 13.58 6.43
CA ARG A 197 -6.59 14.65 6.76
C ARG A 197 -5.94 15.81 7.46
N TRP A 198 -5.10 15.52 8.43
CA TRP A 198 -4.32 16.54 9.11
C TRP A 198 -3.02 15.99 9.66
N VAL A 199 -2.12 16.93 9.92
CA VAL A 199 -0.87 16.72 10.62
C VAL A 199 -0.76 17.78 11.71
N LEU A 200 -0.44 17.33 12.92
CA LEU A 200 -0.06 18.17 14.04
C LEU A 200 1.41 17.90 14.34
N PRO A 201 2.33 18.82 14.00
CA PRO A 201 3.73 18.67 14.36
C PRO A 201 3.91 18.79 15.87
N ALA A 202 4.96 18.17 16.39
CA ALA A 202 5.46 18.45 17.72
C ALA A 202 5.88 19.93 17.78
N ARG A 203 5.74 20.50 18.97
CA ARG A 203 6.26 21.82 19.33
C ARG A 203 7.78 21.73 19.33
N GLU A 204 8.42 22.84 18.98
CA GLU A 204 9.87 22.97 19.05
C GLU A 204 10.40 22.60 20.45
N GLY A 205 11.47 21.81 20.49
CA GLY A 205 12.07 21.33 21.74
C GLY A 205 11.23 20.28 22.50
N CYS A 206 10.20 19.72 21.86
CA CYS A 206 9.33 18.70 22.44
C CYS A 206 9.21 17.50 21.51
N ALA A 207 8.84 16.34 22.07
CA ALA A 207 8.50 15.16 21.30
C ALA A 207 7.21 14.52 21.85
N PHE A 208 6.36 13.99 20.99
CA PHE A 208 5.26 13.14 21.45
C PHE A 208 5.80 11.82 21.99
N GLU A 209 5.14 11.28 23.01
CA GLU A 209 5.42 9.94 23.51
C GLU A 209 4.22 9.03 23.20
N PRO A 210 4.25 8.27 22.09
CA PRO A 210 3.10 7.48 21.64
C PRO A 210 2.59 6.52 22.72
N ALA A 211 3.50 5.92 23.49
CA ALA A 211 3.17 4.98 24.56
C ALA A 211 2.40 5.64 25.72
N ARG A 212 2.55 6.96 25.91
CA ARG A 212 1.89 7.76 26.96
C ARG A 212 0.68 8.50 26.40
N ALA A 213 -0.26 7.70 25.89
CA ALA A 213 -1.50 8.16 25.28
C ALA A 213 -2.72 7.52 25.95
N VAL A 214 -3.72 8.32 26.32
CA VAL A 214 -4.96 7.86 26.95
C VAL A 214 -6.17 8.35 26.18
N ARG A 215 -7.12 7.46 25.90
CA ARG A 215 -8.41 7.84 25.32
C ARG A 215 -9.35 8.31 26.43
N HIS A 216 -9.97 9.45 26.23
CA HIS A 216 -11.02 9.98 27.11
C HIS A 216 -12.19 10.47 26.25
N ALA A 217 -13.33 9.79 26.36
CA ALA A 217 -14.49 9.99 25.48
C ALA A 217 -14.10 9.93 23.99
N LYS A 218 -14.37 11.01 23.23
CA LYS A 218 -14.03 11.13 21.81
C LYS A 218 -12.60 11.67 21.56
N SER A 219 -11.87 11.98 22.62
CA SER A 219 -10.56 12.63 22.57
C SER A 219 -9.44 11.64 22.90
N LEU A 220 -8.27 11.94 22.37
CA LEU A 220 -7.01 11.30 22.70
C LEU A 220 -6.12 12.32 23.41
N LEU A 221 -5.73 12.02 24.64
CA LEU A 221 -4.76 12.78 25.40
C LEU A 221 -3.37 12.17 25.16
N LEU A 222 -2.43 13.00 24.74
CA LEU A 222 -1.07 12.62 24.37
C LEU A 222 -0.07 13.35 25.24
N ALA A 223 0.86 12.62 25.84
CA ALA A 223 2.05 13.23 26.41
C ALA A 223 2.94 13.78 25.31
N GLN A 224 3.40 15.01 25.51
CA GLN A 224 4.37 15.69 24.68
C GLN A 224 5.37 16.43 25.59
N PRO A 225 6.30 15.71 26.23
CA PRO A 225 7.29 16.32 27.09
C PRO A 225 8.15 17.33 26.34
N CYS A 226 8.50 18.40 27.04
CA CYS A 226 9.33 19.49 26.56
C CYS A 226 10.37 19.80 27.62
N THR A 227 11.57 20.21 27.20
CA THR A 227 12.58 20.67 28.14
C THR A 227 12.07 21.92 28.88
N HIS A 228 12.15 21.93 30.21
CA HIS A 228 11.79 23.07 31.09
C HIS A 228 10.33 23.58 31.03
N ALA A 229 9.36 22.75 30.65
CA ALA A 229 7.95 23.14 30.64
C ALA A 229 7.17 22.60 31.85
N ALA A 230 6.17 23.34 32.34
CA ALA A 230 5.23 22.83 33.35
C ALA A 230 4.45 21.62 32.81
N TRP A 231 4.22 20.60 33.65
CA TRP A 231 3.62 19.33 33.22
C TRP A 231 2.26 19.47 32.51
N THR A 232 1.44 20.46 32.92
CA THR A 232 0.14 20.75 32.29
C THR A 232 0.26 21.19 30.84
N SER A 233 1.40 21.79 30.46
CA SER A 233 1.69 22.20 29.09
C SER A 233 2.31 21.10 28.22
N GLN A 234 2.56 19.94 28.82
CA GLN A 234 3.12 18.74 28.17
C GLN A 234 2.05 17.69 27.84
N VAL A 235 0.76 18.06 27.91
CA VAL A 235 -0.34 17.20 27.49
C VAL A 235 -1.12 17.89 26.39
N ILE A 236 -1.33 17.19 25.28
CA ILE A 236 -2.14 17.67 24.16
C ILE A 236 -3.38 16.81 24.03
N ALA A 237 -4.52 17.44 23.81
CA ALA A 237 -5.75 16.77 23.44
C ALA A 237 -5.98 16.88 21.93
N VAL A 238 -6.28 15.76 21.28
CA VAL A 238 -6.68 15.70 19.87
C VAL A 238 -7.97 14.90 19.72
N ASP A 239 -8.77 15.23 18.72
CA ASP A 239 -9.85 14.38 18.22
C ASP A 239 -9.71 14.22 16.71
N ASP A 240 -10.75 13.73 16.06
CA ASP A 240 -10.74 13.51 14.63
C ASP A 240 -10.69 14.81 13.81
N LEU A 241 -10.89 16.01 14.39
CA LEU A 241 -10.69 17.31 13.72
C LEU A 241 -9.32 17.94 13.99
N GLY A 242 -8.45 17.27 14.74
CA GLY A 242 -7.12 17.76 15.10
C GLY A 242 -7.02 18.18 16.56
N ARG A 243 -6.17 19.17 16.85
CA ARG A 243 -5.95 19.67 18.22
C ARG A 243 -7.24 20.26 18.81
N ILE A 244 -7.55 19.88 20.04
CA ILE A 244 -8.62 20.49 20.82
C ILE A 244 -8.04 21.71 21.54
N ALA A 245 -8.58 22.88 21.23
CA ALA A 245 -8.27 24.15 21.86
C ALA A 245 -9.52 25.04 21.85
N PRO A 246 -9.65 26.01 22.77
CA PRO A 246 -10.67 27.05 22.67
C PRO A 246 -10.61 27.70 21.28
N HIS A 247 -11.77 27.91 20.66
CA HIS A 247 -11.89 28.53 19.33
C HIS A 247 -11.12 27.82 18.20
N ARG A 248 -10.94 26.50 18.28
CA ARG A 248 -10.22 25.75 17.26
C ARG A 248 -10.81 25.98 15.86
N ARG A 249 -9.91 26.05 14.88
CA ARG A 249 -10.24 25.81 13.47
C ARG A 249 -9.89 24.35 13.15
N PRO A 250 -10.86 23.53 12.68
CA PRO A 250 -10.59 22.16 12.26
C PRO A 250 -9.42 22.09 11.26
N LEU A 251 -8.57 21.08 11.43
CA LEU A 251 -7.46 20.82 10.51
C LEU A 251 -7.97 19.99 9.33
N GLY A 252 -8.61 20.61 8.34
CA GLY A 252 -8.89 19.96 7.04
C GLY A 252 -9.95 18.84 7.02
N ASN A 253 -10.75 18.71 8.08
CA ASN A 253 -11.80 17.67 8.19
C ASN A 253 -13.24 18.20 8.19
N GLU A 254 -13.44 19.43 7.73
CA GLU A 254 -14.79 19.94 7.54
C GLU A 254 -15.42 19.21 6.35
N VAL A 255 -16.39 18.34 6.67
CA VAL A 255 -17.31 17.81 5.68
C VAL A 255 -18.15 19.00 5.24
N GLY A 256 -18.04 19.39 3.98
CA GLY A 256 -18.88 20.45 3.43
C GLY A 256 -20.32 19.97 3.37
N GLU A 257 -21.08 20.20 4.43
CA GLU A 257 -22.55 20.23 4.37
C GLU A 257 -23.04 21.43 5.20
N GLU A 258 -23.90 22.22 4.56
CA GLU A 258 -24.65 23.38 5.07
C GLU A 258 -23.96 24.75 5.19
N ARG A 259 -23.59 25.30 4.04
CA ARG A 259 -24.07 26.66 3.72
C ARG A 259 -24.31 26.76 2.21
N GLY A 260 -25.59 26.81 1.84
CA GLY A 260 -26.04 26.94 0.45
C GLY A 260 -25.65 28.28 -0.14
N GLU A 261 -24.44 28.37 -0.69
CA GLU A 261 -24.07 29.39 -1.66
C GLU A 261 -23.71 28.71 -2.97
N PRO A 262 -24.35 29.07 -4.09
CA PRO A 262 -24.00 28.55 -5.40
C PRO A 262 -22.66 29.16 -5.81
N ARG A 263 -21.58 28.40 -5.69
CA ARG A 263 -20.27 28.83 -6.19
C ARG A 263 -20.16 28.46 -7.67
N PRO A 264 -19.81 29.42 -8.56
CA PRO A 264 -19.82 29.21 -9.99
C PRO A 264 -18.78 28.19 -10.42
N GLU A 265 -19.27 27.21 -11.16
CA GLU A 265 -18.56 26.29 -12.05
C GLU A 265 -17.29 26.92 -12.62
N HIS A 266 -16.12 26.51 -12.14
CA HIS A 266 -14.87 26.82 -12.81
C HIS A 266 -14.57 25.71 -13.81
N VAL A 267 -14.70 26.12 -15.06
CA VAL A 267 -14.36 25.43 -16.30
C VAL A 267 -12.95 24.81 -16.22
N ASN A 268 -12.86 23.56 -16.69
CA ASN A 268 -11.69 22.76 -17.05
C ASN A 268 -10.31 23.47 -17.00
N PRO A 269 -9.33 22.96 -16.25
CA PRO A 269 -7.93 23.22 -16.55
C PRO A 269 -7.47 22.27 -17.66
N GLU A 270 -7.39 22.79 -18.88
CA GLU A 270 -6.61 22.18 -19.96
C GLU A 270 -5.17 21.88 -19.50
N LYS A 271 -4.67 20.74 -19.98
CA LYS A 271 -3.29 20.27 -19.89
C LYS A 271 -2.30 21.37 -20.29
N VAL A 272 -1.56 21.92 -19.32
CA VAL A 272 -0.34 22.69 -19.60
C VAL A 272 0.81 21.71 -19.79
N VAL A 273 1.23 21.50 -21.04
CA VAL A 273 2.44 20.77 -21.39
C VAL A 273 3.63 21.73 -21.22
N ALA A 274 4.64 21.33 -20.44
CA ALA A 274 5.87 22.09 -20.27
C ALA A 274 6.64 22.21 -21.60
N ARG A 275 7.16 23.40 -21.91
CA ARG A 275 8.04 23.59 -23.08
C ARG A 275 9.45 23.05 -22.80
N PRO A 276 10.09 22.37 -23.76
CA PRO A 276 11.46 21.91 -23.63
C PRO A 276 12.45 23.08 -23.69
N ARG A 277 13.59 22.93 -23.01
CA ARG A 277 14.74 23.85 -23.01
C ARG A 277 15.55 23.73 -24.29
#